data_AF-A0A939FG83-F1
#
_entry.id   AF-A0A939FG83-F1
#
_cell.length_a   1.000
_cell.length_b   1.000
_cell.length_c   1.000
_cell.angle_alpha   90.00
_cell.angle_beta   90.00
_cell.angle_gamma   90.00
#
_symmetry.space_group_name_H-M   'P 1'
#
loop_
_entity.id
_entity.type
_entity.pdbx_description
1 polymer ?
#
loop_
_entity_poly.entity_id
_entity_poly.type
_entity_poly.pdbx_seq_one_letter_code
_entity_poly.pdbx_strand_id
1 'polypeptide(L)'
;YLAFAEPGDTVMGMALPMGGHLTHGWGVSATGKWFRGVQYGVRADTGLIDFDEVRDLALKERPKVIFCGGTALPRTIDFAAFAEIAR
;
A
#
# COMPACT_ATOMS: atom_id res chain seq x y z
N TYR A 1 -11.36 -5.32 -0.15
CA TYR A 1 -10.92 -6.45 0.69
C TYR A 1 -11.74 -7.69 0.41
N LEU A 2 -12.87 -7.93 1.09
CA LEU A 2 -13.55 -9.24 1.15
C LEU A 2 -14.00 -9.85 -0.19
N ALA A 3 -14.11 -9.06 -1.26
CA ALA A 3 -14.39 -9.59 -2.60
C ALA A 3 -13.17 -10.24 -3.29
N PHE A 4 -11.95 -9.90 -2.86
CA PHE A 4 -10.71 -10.25 -3.56
C PHE A 4 -9.64 -10.89 -2.65
N ALA A 5 -9.83 -10.83 -1.33
CA ALA A 5 -8.87 -11.32 -0.33
C ALA A 5 -9.59 -11.99 0.84
N GLU A 6 -8.95 -13.01 1.39
CA GLU A 6 -9.41 -13.76 2.56
C GLU A 6 -8.68 -13.28 3.83
N PRO A 7 -9.25 -13.46 5.03
CA PRO A 7 -8.54 -13.15 6.27
C PRO A 7 -7.18 -13.86 6.33
N GLY A 8 -6.13 -13.12 6.73
CA GLY A 8 -4.74 -13.58 6.72
C GLY A 8 -3.97 -13.27 5.43
N ASP A 9 -4.66 -12.98 4.32
CA ASP A 9 -3.98 -12.60 3.08
C ASP A 9 -3.14 -11.34 3.25
N THR A 10 -2.06 -11.28 2.47
CA THR A 10 -1.21 -10.09 2.42
C THR A 10 -1.89 -9.01 1.61
N VAL A 11 -1.95 -7.81 2.16
CA VAL A 11 -2.36 -6.60 1.46
C VAL A 11 -1.28 -5.55 1.59
N MET A 12 -1.15 -4.69 0.59
CA MET A 12 -0.13 -3.66 0.59
C MET A 12 -0.75 -2.28 0.40
N GLY A 13 -0.29 -1.28 1.14
CA GLY A 13 -0.74 0.10 1.00
C GLY A 13 0.25 1.11 1.54
N MET A 14 -0.05 2.39 1.38
CA MET A 14 0.81 3.46 1.89
C MET A 14 0.74 3.53 3.41
N ALA A 15 1.91 3.66 4.05
CA ALA A 15 2.02 3.81 5.49
C ALA A 15 1.22 5.03 6.01
N LEU A 16 0.57 4.89 7.17
CA LEU A 16 -0.20 5.97 7.78
C LEU A 16 0.64 7.26 8.00
N PRO A 17 1.89 7.20 8.52
CA PRO A 17 2.72 8.39 8.68
C PRO A 17 3.17 9.04 7.37
N MET A 18 3.08 8.32 6.24
CA MET A 18 3.49 8.78 4.92
C MET A 18 2.32 9.30 4.08
N GLY A 19 1.15 9.50 4.70
CA GLY A 19 -0.04 10.03 4.03
C GLY A 19 -1.08 8.98 3.65
N GLY A 20 -0.91 7.73 4.07
CA GLY A 20 -1.87 6.65 3.85
C GLY A 20 -3.19 6.80 4.64
N HIS A 21 -3.94 5.71 4.76
CA HIS A 21 -5.18 5.67 5.54
C HIS A 21 -5.17 4.48 6.49
N LEU A 22 -5.91 4.57 7.60
CA LEU A 22 -6.01 3.48 8.58
C LEU A 22 -6.42 2.16 7.92
N THR A 23 -7.31 2.22 6.93
CA THR A 23 -7.84 1.03 6.24
C THR A 23 -6.88 0.42 5.22
N HIS A 24 -5.64 0.89 5.10
CA HIS A 24 -4.61 0.28 4.25
C HIS A 24 -3.84 -0.84 4.95
N GLY A 25 -4.47 -1.52 5.91
CA GLY A 25 -3.85 -2.61 6.68
C GLY A 25 -3.04 -2.15 7.89
N TRP A 26 -3.28 -0.93 8.42
CA TRP A 26 -2.63 -0.47 9.64
C TRP A 26 -3.13 -1.26 10.86
N GLY A 27 -2.23 -1.73 11.74
CA GLY A 27 -2.53 -2.77 12.74
C GLY A 27 -3.66 -2.47 13.74
N VAL A 28 -3.97 -1.19 14.00
CA VAL A 28 -5.09 -0.81 14.88
C VAL A 28 -6.46 -0.78 14.18
N SER A 29 -6.48 -0.84 12.84
CA SER A 29 -7.72 -0.86 12.04
C SER A 29 -8.33 -2.25 11.97
N ALA A 30 -9.62 -2.35 11.64
CA ALA A 30 -10.27 -3.63 11.38
C ALA A 30 -9.55 -4.41 10.25
N THR A 31 -9.12 -3.70 9.19
CA THR A 31 -8.36 -4.31 8.09
C THR A 31 -6.98 -4.81 8.54
N GLY A 32 -6.29 -4.12 9.44
CA GLY A 32 -4.99 -4.58 9.96
C GLY A 32 -5.10 -5.72 10.98
N LYS A 33 -6.28 -5.92 11.59
CA LYS A 33 -6.57 -7.11 12.41
C LYS A 33 -6.89 -8.35 11.58
N TRP A 34 -7.53 -8.19 10.43
CA TRP A 34 -7.97 -9.31 9.59
C TRP A 34 -7.00 -9.70 8.49
N PHE A 35 -6.18 -8.78 7.99
CA PHE A 35 -5.26 -9.02 6.87
C PHE A 35 -3.82 -8.71 7.30
N ARG A 36 -2.83 -9.34 6.65
CA ARG A 36 -1.43 -9.02 6.87
C ARG A 36 -1.06 -7.76 6.07
N GLY A 37 -1.02 -6.62 6.74
CA GLY A 37 -0.66 -5.35 6.11
C GLY A 37 0.85 -5.19 5.89
N VAL A 38 1.24 -4.88 4.65
CA VAL A 38 2.59 -4.42 4.25
C VAL A 38 2.49 -2.95 3.86
N GLN A 39 3.47 -2.14 4.25
CA GLN A 39 3.41 -0.70 4.05
C GLN A 39 4.57 -0.22 3.19
N TYR A 40 4.28 0.60 2.18
CA TYR A 40 5.28 1.37 1.43
C TYR A 40 5.22 2.85 1.81
N GLY A 41 6.28 3.60 1.49
CA GLY A 41 6.45 4.99 1.85
C GLY A 41 6.58 5.94 0.67
N VAL A 42 7.14 7.11 1.01
CA VAL A 42 7.53 8.16 0.07
C VAL A 42 9.02 8.43 0.25
N ARG A 43 9.68 8.93 -0.79
CA ARG A 43 11.07 9.35 -0.68
C ARG A 43 11.19 10.60 0.20
N ALA A 44 12.14 10.59 1.12
CA ALA A 44 12.30 11.66 2.11
C ALA A 44 12.70 13.02 1.48
N ASP A 45 13.35 12.99 0.31
CA ASP A 45 13.85 14.18 -0.39
C ASP A 45 12.78 14.88 -1.26
N THR A 46 11.88 14.11 -1.87
CA THR A 46 10.88 14.60 -2.82
C THR A 46 9.44 14.57 -2.29
N GLY A 47 9.17 13.70 -1.31
CA GLY A 47 7.82 13.39 -0.84
C GLY A 47 6.94 12.70 -1.89
N LEU A 48 7.54 12.12 -2.94
CA LEU A 48 6.85 11.31 -3.94
C LEU A 48 6.85 9.84 -3.50
N ILE A 49 5.85 9.07 -3.91
CA ILE A 49 5.80 7.61 -3.69
C ILE A 49 7.09 6.99 -4.21
N ASP A 50 7.73 6.15 -3.39
CA ASP A 50 8.93 5.45 -3.79
C ASP A 50 8.57 4.18 -4.58
N PHE A 51 8.41 4.31 -5.89
CA PHE A 51 8.00 3.19 -6.75
C PHE A 51 9.02 2.04 -6.80
N ASP A 52 10.29 2.30 -6.49
CA ASP A 52 11.27 1.22 -6.34
C ASP A 52 10.94 0.38 -5.10
N GLU A 53 10.65 1.04 -3.96
CA GLU A 53 10.21 0.35 -2.74
C GLU A 53 8.88 -0.38 -2.96
N VAL A 54 7.91 0.25 -3.64
CA VAL A 54 6.62 -0.40 -3.97
C VAL A 54 6.85 -1.68 -4.78
N ARG A 55 7.70 -1.62 -5.82
CA ARG A 55 8.02 -2.78 -6.67
C ARG A 55 8.70 -3.87 -5.86
N ASP A 56 9.73 -3.52 -5.09
CA ASP A 56 10.53 -4.50 -4.35
C ASP A 56 9.68 -5.19 -3.26
N LEU A 57 8.81 -4.44 -2.56
CA LEU A 57 7.84 -5.01 -1.62
C LEU A 57 6.80 -5.88 -2.31
N ALA A 58 6.26 -5.46 -3.47
CA ALA A 58 5.27 -6.24 -4.21
C ALA A 58 5.85 -7.61 -4.65
N LEU A 59 7.08 -7.61 -5.16
CA LEU A 59 7.77 -8.84 -5.58
C LEU A 59 8.05 -9.77 -4.38
N LYS A 60 8.50 -9.21 -3.26
CA LYS A 60 8.85 -9.97 -2.06
C LYS A 60 7.62 -10.54 -1.35
N GLU A 61 6.61 -9.71 -1.13
CA GLU A 61 5.49 -10.00 -0.24
C GLU A 61 4.28 -10.58 -0.99
N ARG A 62 4.26 -10.47 -2.33
CA ARG A 62 3.22 -10.97 -3.23
C ARG A 62 1.80 -10.65 -2.72
N PRO A 63 1.47 -9.36 -2.48
CA PRO A 63 0.19 -8.99 -1.90
C PRO A 63 -0.96 -9.36 -2.83
N LYS A 64 -2.10 -9.77 -2.24
CA LYS A 64 -3.33 -10.06 -2.96
C LYS A 64 -3.98 -8.79 -3.53
N VAL A 65 -3.81 -7.67 -2.84
CA VAL A 65 -4.34 -6.35 -3.22
C VAL A 65 -3.30 -5.27 -2.88
N ILE A 66 -3.08 -4.34 -3.80
CA ILE A 66 -2.29 -3.13 -3.60
C ILE A 66 -3.23 -1.92 -3.58
N PHE A 67 -3.21 -1.14 -2.50
CA PHE A 67 -3.89 0.14 -2.38
C PHE A 67 -2.95 1.26 -2.79
N CYS A 68 -3.33 2.04 -3.81
CA CYS A 68 -2.52 3.13 -4.37
C CYS A 68 -3.01 4.54 -3.96
N GLY A 69 -4.14 4.65 -3.26
CA GLY A 69 -4.66 5.91 -2.74
C GLY A 69 -4.02 6.35 -1.42
N GLY A 70 -4.22 7.62 -1.05
CA GLY A 70 -3.76 8.20 0.22
C GLY A 70 -4.71 9.27 0.73
N THR A 71 -4.66 9.55 2.03
CA THR A 71 -5.47 10.61 2.69
C THR A 71 -4.74 11.95 2.66
N ALA A 72 -3.44 11.93 2.94
CA ALA A 72 -2.62 13.11 3.16
C ALA A 72 -1.36 13.08 2.29
N LEU A 73 -1.52 12.74 1.01
CA LEU A 73 -0.48 12.87 -0.01
C LEU A 73 -0.82 14.05 -0.94
N PRO A 74 -0.09 15.18 -0.89
CA PRO A 74 -0.38 16.36 -1.71
C PRO A 74 0.21 16.25 -3.13
N ARG A 75 0.42 15.03 -3.62
CA ARG A 75 1.07 14.72 -4.90
C ARG A 75 0.11 13.90 -5.76
N THR A 76 0.23 14.05 -7.07
CA THR A 76 -0.50 13.19 -8.00
C THR A 76 0.09 11.79 -7.96
N ILE A 77 -0.77 10.78 -7.91
CA ILE A 77 -0.38 9.37 -7.90
C ILE A 77 -0.24 8.89 -9.35
N ASP A 78 0.89 8.27 -9.67
CA ASP A 78 1.06 7.58 -10.95
C ASP A 78 0.40 6.21 -10.89
N PHE A 79 -0.85 6.15 -11.34
CA PHE A 79 -1.61 4.89 -11.38
C PHE A 79 -1.10 3.91 -12.44
N ALA A 80 -0.41 4.39 -13.49
CA ALA A 80 0.15 3.51 -14.51
C ALA A 80 1.31 2.71 -13.95
N ALA A 81 2.21 3.35 -13.19
CA ALA A 81 3.30 2.67 -12.49
C ALA A 81 2.78 1.59 -11.51
N PHE A 82 1.71 1.87 -10.75
CA PHE A 82 1.08 0.84 -9.91
C PHE A 82 0.50 -0.31 -10.72
N ALA A 83 -0.15 -0.02 -11.86
CA ALA A 83 -0.71 -1.04 -12.72
C ALA A 83 0.37 -1.93 -13.36
N GLU A 84 1.55 -1.38 -13.66
CA GLU A 84 2.70 -2.15 -14.14
C GLU A 84 3.25 -3.07 -13.04
N ILE A 85 3.38 -2.57 -11.80
CA ILE A 85 3.86 -3.37 -10.65
C ILE A 85 2.87 -4.49 -10.28
N ALA A 86 1.57 -4.28 -10.46
CA ALA A 86 0.53 -5.23 -10.08
C ALA A 86 0.27 -6.35 -11.12
N ARG A 87 0.90 -6.30 -12.29
CA ARG A 87 0.78 -7.32 -13.34
C ARG A 87 1.73 -8.50 -13.07
#